data_AF-A0A3B6E919-F1
#
_entry.id   AF-A0A3B6E919-F1
#
_cell.length_a   1.000
_cell.length_b   1.000
_cell.length_c   1.000
_cell.angle_alpha   90.00
_cell.angle_beta   90.00
_cell.angle_gamma   90.00
#
_symmetry.space_group_name_H-M   'P 1'
#
loop_
_entity.id
_entity.type
_entity.pdbx_description
1 polymer ?
#
loop_
_entity_poly.entity_id
_entity_poly.type
_entity_poly.pdbx_seq_one_letter_code
_entity_poly.pdbx_strand_id
1 'polypeptide(L)'
;MTAYTDATRRFLSPPPCGCNRVIKILQLCFYLADPYLSSIGHAVGDAVKIDVPEYLEFAATGHVACPSEAELVLFRQCFMSFFHACPGPFSLLTKLTLRSLSFEDSDIPNILNTCNKLKLLSLRSCQMGQDPVLKIDAPCSELIGLERIDFECEQVELISAPQLLELVYDSWCGENPPVSFGYVPQLVKLYFASPALSWQTPFTLSECLSGNKNLSMLHLNFRTQMIWIEPEDPRQLTPIFSKLRDAHLYNIFAECDLNWTMFILEGAPSLENFYLSRHSCELSKTEDSAEKTNVLWEPSENSRYLNLKLLVMKGFKEEEKVMNYVRLVMARAVVLNRIELCDEDPCNGCSAINHEPPRFMVDEASKQRIREQLTHGSSSSAEIIIG
;
A
#
# COMPACT_ATOMS: atom_id res chain seq x y z
N MET A 1 29.99 -10.23 5.30
CA MET A 1 29.90 -8.75 5.41
C MET A 1 31.25 -8.04 5.26
N THR A 2 32.39 -8.65 5.62
CA THR A 2 33.73 -8.00 5.51
C THR A 2 34.04 -7.39 4.14
N ALA A 3 33.89 -8.17 3.06
CA ALA A 3 34.12 -7.67 1.71
C ALA A 3 33.18 -6.50 1.33
N TYR A 4 31.93 -6.52 1.81
CA TYR A 4 30.96 -5.45 1.60
C TYR A 4 31.40 -4.16 2.31
N THR A 5 31.82 -4.24 3.57
CA THR A 5 32.29 -3.07 4.32
C THR A 5 33.60 -2.52 3.77
N ASP A 6 34.51 -3.38 3.31
CA ASP A 6 35.77 -2.94 2.70
C ASP A 6 35.53 -2.26 1.35
N ALA A 7 34.61 -2.82 0.53
CA ALA A 7 34.17 -2.19 -0.70
C ALA A 7 33.48 -0.85 -0.44
N THR A 8 32.62 -0.77 0.57
CA THR A 8 31.93 0.49 0.97
C THR A 8 32.95 1.54 1.38
N ARG A 9 33.90 1.20 2.24
CA ARG A 9 34.96 2.12 2.69
C ARG A 9 35.82 2.58 1.52
N ARG A 10 36.28 1.66 0.67
CA ARG A 10 37.09 1.98 -0.52
C ARG A 10 36.32 2.83 -1.51
N PHE A 11 35.05 2.54 -1.72
CA PHE A 11 34.21 3.32 -2.60
C PHE A 11 34.04 4.71 -2.03
N LEU A 12 33.62 4.89 -0.78
CA LEU A 12 33.36 6.20 -0.19
C LEU A 12 34.59 7.05 0.09
N SER A 13 35.78 6.45 0.16
CA SER A 13 37.03 7.18 0.35
C SER A 13 37.32 8.16 -0.80
N PRO A 14 38.04 9.27 -0.53
CA PRO A 14 38.50 10.20 -1.55
C PRO A 14 39.30 9.50 -2.66
N PRO A 15 39.09 9.84 -3.94
CA PRO A 15 39.87 9.30 -5.04
C PRO A 15 41.37 9.59 -4.91
N PRO A 16 42.27 8.62 -5.21
CA PRO A 16 43.72 8.85 -5.15
C PRO A 16 44.24 9.94 -6.10
N CYS A 17 43.50 10.23 -7.17
CA CYS A 17 43.78 11.32 -8.13
C CYS A 17 43.72 12.73 -7.51
N GLY A 18 43.18 12.90 -6.30
CA GLY A 18 42.87 14.21 -5.72
C GLY A 18 41.67 14.91 -6.38
N CYS A 19 40.95 14.20 -7.25
CA CYS A 19 39.78 14.72 -7.93
C CYS A 19 38.53 14.57 -7.05
N ASN A 20 37.70 15.63 -6.97
CA ASN A 20 36.47 15.60 -6.20
C ASN A 20 35.44 14.73 -6.92
N ARG A 21 35.00 13.65 -6.25
CA ARG A 21 33.86 12.86 -6.69
C ARG A 21 32.62 13.35 -5.96
N VAL A 22 31.67 13.86 -6.74
CA VAL A 22 30.33 14.22 -6.25
C VAL A 22 29.47 12.97 -6.20
N ILE A 23 28.88 12.68 -5.04
CA ILE A 23 27.94 11.56 -4.88
C ILE A 23 26.55 12.16 -4.76
N LYS A 24 25.75 12.09 -5.84
CA LYS A 24 24.36 12.58 -5.78
C LYS A 24 23.44 11.66 -5.00
N ILE A 25 23.62 10.35 -5.16
CA ILE A 25 22.77 9.32 -4.56
C ILE A 25 23.67 8.29 -3.88
N LEU A 26 23.42 8.06 -2.58
CA LEU A 26 24.06 7.02 -1.81
C LEU A 26 23.00 6.10 -1.19
N GLN A 27 22.90 4.88 -1.70
CA GLN A 27 21.98 3.85 -1.21
C GLN A 27 22.78 2.69 -0.65
N LEU A 28 22.54 2.34 0.61
CA LEU A 28 23.23 1.24 1.28
C LEU A 28 22.21 0.26 1.88
N CYS A 29 22.40 -1.02 1.57
CA CYS A 29 21.62 -2.12 2.14
C CYS A 29 22.56 -3.00 2.98
N PHE A 30 22.28 -3.18 4.26
CA PHE A 30 23.19 -3.91 5.15
C PHE A 30 22.46 -4.67 6.26
N TYR A 31 23.15 -5.70 6.75
CA TYR A 31 22.70 -6.46 7.91
C TYR A 31 23.02 -5.73 9.22
N LEU A 32 22.10 -5.85 10.18
CA LEU A 32 22.28 -5.43 11.57
C LEU A 32 23.21 -6.42 12.28
N ALA A 33 24.52 -6.28 12.03
CA ALA A 33 25.54 -7.17 12.56
C ALA A 33 26.84 -6.40 12.88
N ASP A 34 27.32 -6.54 14.10
CA ASP A 34 28.62 -6.03 14.51
C ASP A 34 29.78 -6.93 14.03
N PRO A 35 30.98 -6.36 13.80
CA PRO A 35 31.39 -4.96 13.98
C PRO A 35 31.14 -4.07 12.74
N TYR A 36 30.36 -4.56 11.75
CA TYR A 36 30.27 -3.94 10.43
C TYR A 36 29.55 -2.58 10.44
N LEU A 37 28.59 -2.40 11.34
CA LEU A 37 27.78 -1.17 11.47
C LEU A 37 28.64 0.07 11.73
N SER A 38 29.58 -0.03 12.68
CA SER A 38 30.52 1.07 12.97
C SER A 38 31.35 1.44 11.74
N SER A 39 31.85 0.44 10.99
CA SER A 39 32.61 0.71 9.77
C SER A 39 31.78 1.41 8.69
N ILE A 40 30.50 1.06 8.54
CA ILE A 40 29.60 1.71 7.59
C ILE A 40 29.34 3.16 8.04
N GLY A 41 29.01 3.35 9.31
CA GLY A 41 28.77 4.66 9.90
C GLY A 41 29.93 5.64 9.73
N HIS A 42 31.16 5.18 10.00
CA HIS A 42 32.36 6.00 9.79
C HIS A 42 32.59 6.33 8.32
N ALA A 43 32.48 5.34 7.42
CA ALA A 43 32.68 5.57 5.99
C ALA A 43 31.68 6.57 5.40
N VAL A 44 30.40 6.46 5.78
CA VAL A 44 29.37 7.44 5.37
C VAL A 44 29.62 8.79 6.04
N GLY A 45 29.92 8.79 7.34
CA GLY A 45 30.21 10.01 8.10
C GLY A 45 31.36 10.82 7.52
N ASP A 46 32.40 10.17 7.01
CA ASP A 46 33.52 10.85 6.35
C ASP A 46 33.17 11.32 4.93
N ALA A 47 32.37 10.55 4.19
CA ALA A 47 31.91 10.94 2.86
C ALA A 47 31.04 12.20 2.90
N VAL A 48 30.06 12.26 3.83
CA VAL A 48 29.13 13.41 3.92
C VAL A 48 29.78 14.70 4.41
N LYS A 49 30.96 14.63 5.06
CA LYS A 49 31.76 15.82 5.40
C LYS A 49 32.40 16.46 4.16
N ILE A 50 32.65 15.67 3.12
CA ILE A 50 33.25 16.14 1.87
C ILE A 50 32.16 16.73 0.97
N ASP A 51 31.08 15.98 0.80
CA ASP A 51 29.96 16.35 -0.05
C ASP A 51 28.68 15.66 0.46
N VAL A 52 27.62 16.44 0.67
CA VAL A 52 26.34 15.91 1.16
C VAL A 52 25.55 15.40 -0.04
N PRO A 53 25.21 14.10 -0.10
CA PRO A 53 24.40 13.58 -1.19
C PRO A 53 22.99 14.18 -1.16
N GLU A 54 22.40 14.34 -2.33
CA GLU A 54 21.01 14.76 -2.49
C GLU A 54 20.05 13.70 -1.93
N TYR A 55 20.40 12.42 -2.11
CA TYR A 55 19.67 11.28 -1.58
C TYR A 55 20.60 10.37 -0.78
N LEU A 56 20.32 10.23 0.51
CA LEU A 56 21.00 9.29 1.40
C LEU A 56 19.96 8.29 1.90
N GLU A 57 20.16 7.01 1.57
CA GLU A 57 19.18 5.98 1.85
C GLU A 57 19.81 4.77 2.52
N PHE A 58 19.23 4.35 3.64
CA PHE A 58 19.61 3.12 4.33
C PHE A 58 18.47 2.11 4.29
N ALA A 59 18.82 0.86 3.99
CA ALA A 59 18.00 -0.30 4.25
C ALA A 59 18.75 -1.24 5.21
N ALA A 60 18.27 -1.32 6.45
CA ALA A 60 18.84 -2.16 7.48
C ALA A 60 17.91 -3.36 7.74
N THR A 61 18.49 -4.56 7.80
CA THR A 61 17.72 -5.81 7.97
C THR A 61 18.38 -6.74 8.98
N GLY A 62 17.56 -7.48 9.72
CA GLY A 62 18.02 -8.67 10.44
C GLY A 62 18.71 -9.66 9.49
N HIS A 63 19.72 -10.39 10.01
CA HIS A 63 20.48 -11.36 9.21
C HIS A 63 19.89 -12.77 9.23
N VAL A 64 18.80 -12.97 9.96
CA VAL A 64 18.06 -14.24 10.08
C VAL A 64 16.76 -14.11 9.31
N ALA A 65 16.41 -15.13 8.52
CA ALA A 65 15.26 -15.09 7.62
C ALA A 65 13.90 -15.12 8.36
N CYS A 66 13.80 -15.91 9.42
CA CYS A 66 12.63 -16.02 10.29
C CYS A 66 13.09 -15.84 11.75
N PRO A 67 13.33 -14.60 12.20
CA PRO A 67 13.85 -14.35 13.53
C PRO A 67 12.80 -14.65 14.61
N SER A 68 13.27 -15.18 15.73
CA SER A 68 12.54 -15.22 16.99
C SER A 68 12.36 -13.82 17.59
N GLU A 69 11.45 -13.68 18.55
CA GLU A 69 11.26 -12.45 19.34
C GLU A 69 12.59 -11.90 19.90
N ALA A 70 13.40 -12.78 20.47
CA ALA A 70 14.70 -12.41 21.03
C ALA A 70 15.65 -11.85 19.97
N GLU A 71 15.63 -12.40 18.75
CA GLU A 71 16.43 -11.90 17.63
C GLU A 71 15.91 -10.55 17.12
N LEU A 72 14.59 -10.33 17.06
CA LEU A 72 13.99 -9.04 16.69
C LEU A 72 14.40 -7.93 17.68
N VAL A 73 14.41 -8.25 18.98
CA VAL A 73 14.88 -7.33 20.03
C VAL A 73 16.38 -7.06 19.89
N LEU A 74 17.20 -8.09 19.63
CA LEU A 74 18.65 -7.93 19.40
C LEU A 74 18.93 -7.04 18.17
N PHE A 75 18.21 -7.25 17.06
CA PHE A 75 18.34 -6.41 15.87
C PHE A 75 17.97 -4.97 16.14
N ARG A 76 16.89 -4.72 16.90
CA ARG A 76 16.54 -3.38 17.36
C ARG A 76 17.65 -2.76 18.22
N GLN A 77 18.22 -3.49 19.18
CA GLN A 77 19.32 -3.00 20.01
C GLN A 77 20.56 -2.64 19.18
N CYS A 78 20.96 -3.48 18.22
CA CYS A 78 22.05 -3.19 17.28
C CYS A 78 21.76 -1.93 16.45
N PHE A 79 20.54 -1.81 15.91
CA PHE A 79 20.14 -0.65 15.13
C PHE A 79 20.16 0.63 15.95
N MET A 80 19.52 0.65 17.13
CA MET A 80 19.46 1.84 17.99
C MET A 80 20.85 2.25 18.47
N SER A 81 21.72 1.29 18.80
CA SER A 81 23.12 1.57 19.13
C SER A 81 23.87 2.22 17.97
N PHE A 82 23.70 1.71 16.75
CA PHE A 82 24.28 2.28 15.54
C PHE A 82 23.74 3.68 15.22
N PHE A 83 22.42 3.84 15.33
CA PHE A 83 21.70 5.10 15.16
C PHE A 83 22.26 6.20 16.08
N HIS A 84 22.43 5.89 17.37
CA HIS A 84 22.98 6.81 18.36
C HIS A 84 24.48 7.07 18.18
N ALA A 85 25.25 6.10 17.69
CA ALA A 85 26.67 6.27 17.44
C ALA A 85 26.97 7.16 16.22
N CYS A 86 26.04 7.28 15.28
CA CYS A 86 26.26 7.95 13.98
C CYS A 86 25.21 9.04 13.65
N PRO A 87 24.91 10.01 14.53
CA PRO A 87 23.81 10.95 14.33
C PRO A 87 23.95 11.83 13.07
N GLY A 88 25.20 12.11 12.64
CA GLY A 88 25.48 12.92 11.43
C GLY A 88 24.84 12.32 10.16
N PRO A 89 25.26 11.12 9.72
CA PRO A 89 24.62 10.42 8.61
C PRO A 89 23.09 10.31 8.74
N PHE A 90 22.57 9.96 9.93
CA PHE A 90 21.13 9.78 10.13
C PHE A 90 20.34 11.08 10.00
N SER A 91 20.88 12.22 10.43
CA SER A 91 20.24 13.53 10.23
C SER A 91 20.07 13.92 8.76
N LEU A 92 20.87 13.35 7.87
CA LEU A 92 20.84 13.62 6.43
C LEU A 92 20.05 12.58 5.62
N LEU A 93 19.53 11.52 6.27
CA LEU A 93 18.79 10.46 5.56
C LEU A 93 17.53 11.01 4.92
N THR A 94 17.32 10.65 3.66
CA THR A 94 16.08 10.93 2.91
C THR A 94 15.15 9.72 2.87
N LYS A 95 15.70 8.49 2.98
CA LYS A 95 14.92 7.25 3.07
C LYS A 95 15.51 6.29 4.08
N LEU A 96 14.64 5.69 4.88
CA LEU A 96 15.02 4.64 5.83
C LEU A 96 14.07 3.46 5.67
N THR A 97 14.64 2.28 5.43
CA THR A 97 13.92 1.00 5.46
C THR A 97 14.46 0.15 6.58
N LEU A 98 13.60 -0.27 7.50
CA LEU A 98 13.92 -1.16 8.61
C LEU A 98 13.14 -2.46 8.44
N ARG A 99 13.85 -3.59 8.53
CA ARG A 99 13.25 -4.91 8.41
C ARG A 99 13.63 -5.83 9.55
N SER A 100 12.64 -6.50 10.13
CA SER A 100 12.83 -7.49 11.19
C SER A 100 13.37 -6.86 12.47
N LEU A 101 12.62 -5.91 13.04
CA LEU A 101 12.90 -5.28 14.33
C LEU A 101 11.65 -5.31 15.21
N SER A 102 11.85 -5.47 16.53
CA SER A 102 10.82 -5.26 17.56
C SER A 102 11.06 -3.89 18.21
N PHE A 103 10.13 -2.95 18.01
CA PHE A 103 10.25 -1.56 18.44
C PHE A 103 9.61 -1.32 19.81
N GLU A 104 10.19 -0.38 20.55
CA GLU A 104 9.58 0.25 21.73
C GLU A 104 8.94 1.60 21.35
N ASP A 105 8.02 2.10 22.18
CA ASP A 105 7.19 3.29 21.91
C ASP A 105 8.01 4.53 21.54
N SER A 106 9.22 4.64 22.11
CA SER A 106 10.09 5.80 21.89
C SER A 106 10.91 5.71 20.59
N ASP A 107 11.05 4.53 19.98
CA ASP A 107 12.00 4.32 18.89
C ASP A 107 11.61 5.08 17.62
N ILE A 108 10.39 4.88 17.13
CA ILE A 108 9.91 5.53 15.91
C ILE A 108 9.86 7.06 16.06
N PRO A 109 9.28 7.63 17.14
CA PRO A 109 9.37 9.07 17.39
C PRO A 109 10.81 9.59 17.44
N ASN A 110 11.73 8.86 18.08
CA ASN A 110 13.15 9.26 18.17
C ASN A 110 13.83 9.27 16.78
N ILE A 111 13.56 8.26 15.93
CA ILE A 111 14.02 8.22 14.55
C ILE A 111 13.48 9.41 13.77
N LEU A 112 12.17 9.66 13.81
CA LEU A 112 11.52 10.75 13.07
C LEU A 112 11.99 12.14 13.52
N ASN A 113 12.29 12.31 14.81
CA ASN A 113 12.79 13.58 15.36
C ASN A 113 14.28 13.83 15.06
N THR A 114 15.08 12.77 14.94
CA THR A 114 16.52 12.90 14.63
C THR A 114 16.78 13.03 13.12
N CYS A 115 16.05 12.27 12.31
CA CYS A 115 16.19 12.25 10.85
C CYS A 115 15.35 13.38 10.22
N ASN A 116 15.74 14.64 10.43
CA ASN A 116 14.96 15.80 10.00
C ASN A 116 14.78 15.95 8.47
N LYS A 117 15.61 15.27 7.66
CA LYS A 117 15.48 15.20 6.18
C LYS A 117 14.74 13.97 5.67
N LEU A 118 14.24 13.12 6.57
CA LEU A 118 13.59 11.88 6.17
C LEU A 118 12.29 12.16 5.42
N LYS A 119 12.23 11.69 4.17
CA LYS A 119 11.06 11.78 3.31
C LYS A 119 10.25 10.49 3.27
N LEU A 120 10.91 9.34 3.42
CA LEU A 120 10.26 8.03 3.35
C LEU A 120 10.75 7.13 4.49
N LEU A 121 9.82 6.66 5.31
CA LEU A 121 10.04 5.61 6.30
C LEU A 121 9.32 4.34 5.87
N SER A 122 10.03 3.23 5.80
CA SER A 122 9.48 1.92 5.45
C SER A 122 9.80 0.91 6.55
N LEU A 123 8.77 0.38 7.21
CA LEU A 123 8.87 -0.60 8.28
C LEU A 123 8.31 -1.93 7.76
N ARG A 124 9.14 -2.97 7.73
CA ARG A 124 8.83 -4.23 7.04
C ARG A 124 9.04 -5.46 7.92
N SER A 125 8.04 -6.31 8.10
CA SER A 125 8.16 -7.50 8.97
C SER A 125 8.70 -7.11 10.36
N CYS A 126 8.14 -6.04 10.91
CA CYS A 126 8.51 -5.45 12.20
C CYS A 126 7.33 -5.57 13.16
N GLN A 127 7.56 -5.34 14.44
CA GLN A 127 6.48 -5.39 15.43
C GLN A 127 6.69 -4.35 16.53
N MET A 128 5.61 -4.04 17.26
CA MET A 128 5.74 -3.42 18.57
C MET A 128 6.02 -4.49 19.62
N GLY A 129 6.82 -4.13 20.63
CA GLY A 129 7.11 -4.99 21.78
C GLY A 129 5.90 -5.12 22.71
N GLN A 130 5.89 -4.37 23.81
CA GLN A 130 4.84 -4.50 24.84
C GLN A 130 3.62 -3.59 24.63
N ASP A 131 3.76 -2.47 23.91
CA ASP A 131 2.63 -1.59 23.61
C ASP A 131 1.90 -2.07 22.36
N PRO A 132 0.60 -2.35 22.42
CA PRO A 132 -0.18 -2.74 21.27
C PRO A 132 -0.37 -1.61 20.22
N VAL A 133 -0.08 -0.35 20.55
CA VAL A 133 -0.40 0.80 19.70
C VAL A 133 0.86 1.48 19.16
N LEU A 134 1.00 1.56 17.82
CA LEU A 134 2.03 2.39 17.20
C LEU A 134 1.53 3.84 17.04
N LYS A 135 2.11 4.75 17.82
CA LYS A 135 1.83 6.19 17.77
C LYS A 135 2.87 6.92 16.93
N ILE A 136 2.40 7.72 15.97
CA ILE A 136 3.25 8.57 15.14
C ILE A 136 2.84 10.02 15.33
N ASP A 137 3.64 10.72 16.14
CA ASP A 137 3.55 12.16 16.34
C ASP A 137 4.83 12.83 15.83
N ALA A 138 4.73 13.39 14.62
CA ALA A 138 5.86 13.92 13.86
C ALA A 138 5.50 15.30 13.23
N PRO A 139 5.10 16.30 14.04
CA PRO A 139 4.55 17.57 13.55
C PRO A 139 5.57 18.42 12.80
N CYS A 140 6.86 18.24 13.09
CA CYS A 140 7.98 18.96 12.46
C CYS A 140 8.67 18.13 11.36
N SER A 141 8.21 16.91 11.10
CA SER A 141 8.88 16.02 10.17
C SER A 141 8.62 16.42 8.71
N GLU A 142 9.64 16.20 7.89
CA GLU A 142 9.59 16.34 6.43
C GLU A 142 9.04 15.06 5.75
N LEU A 143 8.48 14.11 6.51
CA LEU A 143 7.99 12.82 6.05
C LEU A 143 6.86 12.97 5.02
N ILE A 144 7.11 12.45 3.82
CA ILE A 144 6.20 12.45 2.67
C ILE A 144 5.49 11.10 2.53
N GLY A 145 6.21 10.00 2.79
CA GLY A 145 5.70 8.64 2.65
C GLY A 145 5.94 7.80 3.89
N LEU A 146 4.94 7.01 4.25
CA LEU A 146 5.04 5.98 5.29
C LEU A 146 4.59 4.65 4.71
N GLU A 147 5.50 3.67 4.72
CA GLU A 147 5.19 2.29 4.36
C GLU A 147 5.26 1.41 5.61
N ARG A 148 4.19 0.66 5.84
CA ARG A 148 4.11 -0.38 6.85
C ARG A 148 3.67 -1.67 6.18
N ILE A 149 4.57 -2.62 6.09
CA ILE A 149 4.33 -3.88 5.40
C ILE A 149 4.60 -4.99 6.40
N ASP A 150 3.60 -5.83 6.67
CA ASP A 150 3.74 -6.93 7.63
C ASP A 150 4.24 -6.38 8.97
N PHE A 151 3.49 -5.43 9.53
CA PHE A 151 3.84 -4.77 10.79
C PHE A 151 2.87 -5.18 11.88
N GLU A 152 3.35 -5.92 12.87
CA GLU A 152 2.53 -6.45 13.95
C GLU A 152 2.34 -5.42 15.07
N CYS A 153 1.10 -4.91 15.18
CA CYS A 153 0.57 -4.16 16.32
C CYS A 153 -0.96 -4.25 16.31
N GLU A 154 -1.62 -3.96 17.43
CA GLU A 154 -3.10 -3.96 17.50
C GLU A 154 -3.72 -2.70 16.90
N GLN A 155 -3.07 -1.54 17.01
CA GLN A 155 -3.62 -0.29 16.48
C GLN A 155 -2.54 0.69 16.02
N VAL A 156 -2.92 1.57 15.10
CA VAL A 156 -2.06 2.64 14.58
C VAL A 156 -2.72 3.99 14.79
N GLU A 157 -2.00 4.91 15.42
CA GLU A 157 -2.46 6.29 15.61
C GLU A 157 -1.51 7.26 14.91
N LEU A 158 -1.96 7.84 13.80
CA LEU A 158 -1.26 8.93 13.12
C LEU A 158 -1.67 10.27 13.76
N ILE A 159 -1.06 10.61 14.90
CA ILE A 159 -1.39 11.81 15.68
C ILE A 159 -1.14 13.08 14.86
N SER A 160 0.04 13.23 14.27
CA SER A 160 0.40 14.39 13.46
C SER A 160 1.50 14.06 12.47
N ALA A 161 1.24 14.26 11.17
CA ALA A 161 2.24 14.15 10.11
C ALA A 161 1.84 15.08 8.95
N PRO A 162 2.06 16.40 9.08
CA PRO A 162 1.44 17.39 8.20
C PRO A 162 1.93 17.39 6.76
N GLN A 163 3.09 16.79 6.48
CA GLN A 163 3.67 16.66 5.14
C GLN A 163 3.42 15.30 4.48
N LEU A 164 2.72 14.38 5.19
CA LEU A 164 2.48 13.03 4.69
C LEU A 164 1.53 13.08 3.48
N LEU A 165 2.02 12.61 2.33
CA LEU A 165 1.28 12.52 1.08
C LEU A 165 0.79 11.09 0.80
N GLU A 166 1.54 10.09 1.25
CA GLU A 166 1.31 8.69 0.90
C GLU A 166 1.43 7.77 2.13
N LEU A 167 0.39 6.97 2.35
CA LEU A 167 0.38 5.91 3.34
C LEU A 167 0.15 4.56 2.66
N VAL A 168 1.07 3.63 2.89
CA VAL A 168 0.93 2.22 2.54
C VAL A 168 0.85 1.42 3.83
N TYR A 169 -0.26 0.70 4.03
CA TYR A 169 -0.41 -0.27 5.10
C TYR A 169 -0.82 -1.62 4.51
N ASP A 170 0.11 -2.56 4.55
CA ASP A 170 -0.03 -3.91 4.02
C ASP A 170 0.12 -4.93 5.16
N SER A 171 -0.84 -5.85 5.28
CA SER A 171 -0.97 -6.90 6.29
C SER A 171 -1.01 -6.37 7.73
N TRP A 172 -2.19 -5.94 8.19
CA TRP A 172 -2.42 -5.64 9.63
C TRP A 172 -3.15 -6.78 10.32
N CYS A 173 -2.78 -7.01 11.58
CA CYS A 173 -3.34 -8.06 12.42
C CYS A 173 -4.22 -7.52 13.55
N GLY A 174 -4.39 -6.20 13.67
CA GLY A 174 -5.15 -5.53 14.73
C GLY A 174 -6.65 -5.39 14.43
N GLU A 175 -7.40 -4.75 15.34
CA GLU A 175 -8.81 -4.46 15.10
C GLU A 175 -9.01 -3.47 13.94
N ASN A 176 -10.20 -3.49 13.36
CA ASN A 176 -10.63 -2.52 12.36
C ASN A 176 -11.33 -1.34 13.04
N PRO A 177 -11.15 -0.09 12.57
CA PRO A 177 -10.28 0.33 11.47
C PRO A 177 -8.78 0.24 11.82
N PRO A 178 -7.90 -0.06 10.84
CA PRO A 178 -6.49 -0.32 11.10
C PRO A 178 -5.69 0.93 11.52
N VAL A 179 -6.20 2.12 11.22
CA VAL A 179 -5.52 3.40 11.47
C VAL A 179 -6.54 4.43 11.93
N SER A 180 -6.20 5.18 12.97
CA SER A 180 -6.83 6.46 13.30
C SER A 180 -5.97 7.62 12.77
N PHE A 181 -6.62 8.59 12.14
CA PHE A 181 -5.95 9.75 11.56
C PHE A 181 -6.24 11.01 12.40
N GLY A 182 -5.17 11.59 12.94
CA GLY A 182 -5.15 12.93 13.51
C GLY A 182 -4.85 13.99 12.45
N TYR A 183 -3.82 14.81 12.65
CA TYR A 183 -3.50 15.93 11.76
C TYR A 183 -2.60 15.52 10.58
N VAL A 184 -3.23 15.11 9.47
CA VAL A 184 -2.57 14.70 8.21
C VAL A 184 -3.19 15.39 6.96
N PRO A 185 -3.24 16.73 6.93
CA PRO A 185 -4.00 17.47 5.92
C PRO A 185 -3.59 17.24 4.46
N GLN A 186 -2.38 16.75 4.19
CA GLN A 186 -1.86 16.59 2.83
C GLN A 186 -1.98 15.18 2.26
N LEU A 187 -2.65 14.25 2.96
CA LEU A 187 -2.75 12.87 2.47
C LEU A 187 -3.47 12.81 1.11
N VAL A 188 -2.75 12.34 0.09
CA VAL A 188 -3.21 12.25 -1.31
C VAL A 188 -3.43 10.81 -1.73
N LYS A 189 -2.59 9.89 -1.25
CA LYS A 189 -2.62 8.47 -1.64
C LYS A 189 -2.73 7.58 -0.42
N LEU A 190 -3.64 6.61 -0.52
CA LEU A 190 -3.85 5.60 0.51
C LEU A 190 -3.84 4.22 -0.14
N TYR A 191 -3.02 3.33 0.38
CA TYR A 191 -2.99 1.93 0.01
C TYR A 191 -3.17 1.07 1.25
N PHE A 192 -4.29 0.34 1.29
CA PHE A 192 -4.59 -0.67 2.30
C PHE A 192 -4.66 -2.04 1.66
N ALA A 193 -3.91 -2.99 2.20
CA ALA A 193 -3.94 -4.38 1.79
C ALA A 193 -3.93 -5.29 3.02
N SER A 194 -4.89 -6.19 3.17
CA SER A 194 -4.83 -7.22 4.21
C SER A 194 -5.82 -8.34 3.92
N PRO A 195 -5.50 -9.60 4.24
CA PRO A 195 -6.52 -10.61 4.41
C PRO A 195 -7.32 -10.30 5.69
N ALA A 196 -8.65 -10.37 5.63
CA ALA A 196 -9.45 -10.22 6.82
C ALA A 196 -9.31 -11.44 7.74
N LEU A 197 -9.20 -11.21 9.04
CA LEU A 197 -9.17 -12.24 10.08
C LEU A 197 -10.59 -12.50 10.61
N SER A 198 -10.85 -13.72 11.06
CA SER A 198 -12.19 -14.22 11.43
C SER A 198 -12.88 -13.44 12.55
N TRP A 199 -12.10 -12.77 13.39
CA TRP A 199 -12.57 -11.95 14.50
C TRP A 199 -12.67 -10.45 14.15
N GLN A 200 -12.15 -10.02 12.99
CA GLN A 200 -12.24 -8.63 12.55
C GLN A 200 -13.64 -8.34 11.98
N THR A 201 -14.27 -7.27 12.48
CA THR A 201 -15.49 -6.73 11.88
C THR A 201 -15.15 -5.76 10.75
N PRO A 202 -15.94 -5.72 9.65
CA PRO A 202 -15.82 -4.65 8.67
C PRO A 202 -16.02 -3.27 9.31
N PHE A 203 -15.45 -2.23 8.69
CA PHE A 203 -15.57 -0.85 9.16
C PHE A 203 -15.95 0.10 8.03
N THR A 204 -16.48 1.27 8.38
CA THR A 204 -16.84 2.30 7.41
C THR A 204 -15.63 3.17 7.03
N LEU A 205 -15.52 3.54 5.75
CA LEU A 205 -14.42 4.38 5.29
C LEU A 205 -14.54 5.81 5.84
N SER A 206 -15.76 6.30 6.08
CA SER A 206 -15.97 7.63 6.64
C SER A 206 -15.48 7.76 8.08
N GLU A 207 -15.64 6.72 8.90
CA GLU A 207 -15.09 6.67 10.26
C GLU A 207 -13.56 6.74 10.23
N CYS A 208 -12.92 5.89 9.42
CA CYS A 208 -11.46 5.85 9.31
C CYS A 208 -10.89 7.14 8.69
N LEU A 209 -11.54 7.73 7.68
CA LEU A 209 -10.97 8.80 6.86
C LEU A 209 -11.58 10.20 7.08
N SER A 210 -12.38 10.38 8.13
CA SER A 210 -13.16 11.62 8.39
C SER A 210 -12.39 12.95 8.24
N GLY A 211 -11.09 12.98 8.58
CA GLY A 211 -10.23 14.15 8.46
C GLY A 211 -9.60 14.40 7.08
N ASN A 212 -9.64 13.43 6.16
CA ASN A 212 -8.82 13.38 4.96
C ASN A 212 -9.59 13.78 3.70
N LYS A 213 -9.57 15.08 3.35
CA LYS A 213 -10.34 15.64 2.22
C LYS A 213 -9.54 15.84 0.93
N ASN A 214 -8.27 15.44 0.91
CA ASN A 214 -7.34 15.65 -0.20
C ASN A 214 -6.99 14.37 -0.97
N LEU A 215 -7.63 13.24 -0.63
CA LEU A 215 -7.37 11.97 -1.25
C LEU A 215 -7.68 12.03 -2.75
N SER A 216 -6.69 11.73 -3.58
CA SER A 216 -6.85 11.63 -5.04
C SER A 216 -6.76 10.18 -5.53
N MET A 217 -6.17 9.28 -4.75
CA MET A 217 -5.92 7.90 -5.14
C MET A 217 -6.14 6.94 -3.96
N LEU A 218 -7.01 5.96 -4.15
CA LEU A 218 -7.37 4.96 -3.15
C LEU A 218 -7.09 3.55 -3.70
N HIS A 219 -6.33 2.76 -2.96
CA HIS A 219 -6.09 1.36 -3.24
C HIS A 219 -6.54 0.50 -2.07
N LEU A 220 -7.40 -0.49 -2.34
CA LEU A 220 -7.95 -1.42 -1.37
C LEU A 220 -7.73 -2.83 -1.88
N ASN A 221 -6.94 -3.62 -1.19
CA ASN A 221 -6.57 -4.98 -1.61
C ASN A 221 -7.03 -6.00 -0.56
N PHE A 222 -8.03 -6.79 -0.92
CA PHE A 222 -8.71 -7.71 0.00
C PHE A 222 -8.06 -9.09 0.08
N ARG A 223 -6.95 -9.30 -0.66
CA ARG A 223 -6.19 -10.56 -0.65
C ARG A 223 -7.06 -11.81 -0.85
N THR A 224 -8.14 -11.71 -1.63
CA THR A 224 -9.12 -12.76 -1.92
C THR A 224 -9.88 -13.29 -0.69
N GLN A 225 -9.90 -12.55 0.41
CA GLN A 225 -10.64 -12.87 1.63
C GLN A 225 -11.87 -11.97 1.78
N MET A 226 -12.53 -12.03 2.95
CA MET A 226 -13.68 -11.19 3.30
C MET A 226 -13.39 -9.69 3.08
N ILE A 227 -14.40 -8.97 2.60
CA ILE A 227 -14.32 -7.53 2.35
C ILE A 227 -14.41 -6.80 3.69
N TRP A 228 -13.28 -6.32 4.20
CA TRP A 228 -13.18 -5.62 5.49
C TRP A 228 -13.74 -4.19 5.50
N ILE A 229 -14.49 -3.80 4.45
CA ILE A 229 -15.17 -2.50 4.36
C ILE A 229 -16.67 -2.71 4.41
N GLU A 230 -17.34 -1.96 5.28
CA GLU A 230 -18.78 -1.85 5.35
C GLU A 230 -19.26 -0.72 4.41
N PRO A 231 -20.07 -1.01 3.39
CA PRO A 231 -20.75 0.02 2.60
C PRO A 231 -21.62 0.93 3.46
N GLU A 232 -21.64 2.22 3.13
CA GLU A 232 -22.30 3.25 3.92
C GLU A 232 -22.98 4.31 3.02
N ASP A 233 -23.79 5.19 3.61
CA ASP A 233 -24.43 6.28 2.85
C ASP A 233 -23.37 7.11 2.10
N PRO A 234 -23.41 7.16 0.75
CA PRO A 234 -22.45 7.90 -0.07
C PRO A 234 -22.29 9.38 0.31
N ARG A 235 -23.28 9.97 0.99
CA ARG A 235 -23.21 11.35 1.52
C ARG A 235 -22.13 11.53 2.58
N GLN A 236 -21.81 10.48 3.35
CA GLN A 236 -20.72 10.50 4.34
C GLN A 236 -19.35 10.55 3.66
N LEU A 237 -19.23 9.93 2.48
CA LEU A 237 -17.98 9.85 1.72
C LEU A 237 -17.76 11.05 0.80
N THR A 238 -18.83 11.72 0.36
CA THR A 238 -18.75 12.85 -0.57
C THR A 238 -17.73 13.92 -0.14
N PRO A 239 -17.65 14.35 1.14
CA PRO A 239 -16.61 15.28 1.57
C PRO A 239 -15.17 14.72 1.46
N ILE A 240 -14.99 13.43 1.74
CA ILE A 240 -13.70 12.73 1.81
C ILE A 240 -13.19 12.46 0.38
N PHE A 241 -14.05 11.93 -0.49
CA PHE A 241 -13.74 11.55 -1.87
C PHE A 241 -14.05 12.64 -2.91
N SER A 242 -14.29 13.88 -2.46
CA SER A 242 -14.55 15.02 -3.33
C SER A 242 -13.46 15.26 -4.39
N LYS A 243 -12.21 14.86 -4.09
CA LYS A 243 -11.03 14.98 -4.97
C LYS A 243 -10.51 13.63 -5.50
N LEU A 244 -11.16 12.53 -5.16
CA LEU A 244 -10.74 11.19 -5.56
C LEU A 244 -10.85 11.08 -7.10
N ARG A 245 -9.75 10.72 -7.76
CA ARG A 245 -9.66 10.57 -9.23
C ARG A 245 -9.51 9.12 -9.63
N ASP A 246 -8.80 8.34 -8.82
CA ASP A 246 -8.49 6.94 -9.07
C ASP A 246 -8.87 6.09 -7.85
N ALA A 247 -9.66 5.05 -8.09
CA ALA A 247 -9.96 4.05 -7.06
C ALA A 247 -9.69 2.65 -7.61
N HIS A 248 -8.90 1.90 -6.87
CA HIS A 248 -8.44 0.56 -7.23
C HIS A 248 -8.82 -0.45 -6.16
N LEU A 249 -9.67 -1.40 -6.54
CA LEU A 249 -10.09 -2.50 -5.67
C LEU A 249 -9.46 -3.79 -6.19
N TYR A 250 -8.52 -4.34 -5.43
CA TYR A 250 -7.73 -5.50 -5.81
C TYR A 250 -8.17 -6.78 -5.11
N ASN A 251 -8.00 -7.89 -5.81
CA ASN A 251 -8.14 -9.24 -5.27
C ASN A 251 -9.48 -9.45 -4.56
N ILE A 252 -10.57 -8.98 -5.16
CA ILE A 252 -11.93 -9.33 -4.75
C ILE A 252 -12.12 -10.82 -5.11
N PHE A 253 -12.60 -11.63 -4.17
CA PHE A 253 -12.85 -13.04 -4.45
C PHE A 253 -13.95 -13.19 -5.52
N ALA A 254 -13.80 -14.17 -6.42
CA ALA A 254 -14.63 -14.27 -7.62
C ALA A 254 -16.15 -14.40 -7.35
N GLU A 255 -16.52 -15.06 -6.25
CA GLU A 255 -17.91 -15.30 -5.86
C GLU A 255 -18.61 -14.03 -5.36
N CYS A 256 -17.85 -12.98 -4.99
CA CYS A 256 -18.36 -11.73 -4.46
C CYS A 256 -19.34 -11.06 -5.43
N ASP A 257 -20.44 -10.51 -4.92
CA ASP A 257 -21.22 -9.50 -5.64
C ASP A 257 -20.37 -8.22 -5.76
N LEU A 258 -20.41 -7.55 -6.91
CA LEU A 258 -19.67 -6.30 -7.14
C LEU A 258 -20.51 -5.06 -6.84
N ASN A 259 -21.83 -5.19 -6.65
CA ASN A 259 -22.73 -4.05 -6.44
C ASN A 259 -22.35 -3.18 -5.24
N TRP A 260 -21.76 -3.77 -4.19
CA TRP A 260 -21.24 -3.00 -3.06
C TRP A 260 -20.24 -1.94 -3.48
N THR A 261 -19.41 -2.20 -4.49
CA THR A 261 -18.41 -1.21 -4.95
C THR A 261 -19.03 0.10 -5.45
N MET A 262 -20.34 0.12 -5.75
CA MET A 262 -21.05 1.31 -6.22
C MET A 262 -21.17 2.39 -5.16
N PHE A 263 -21.14 2.08 -3.86
CA PHE A 263 -21.17 3.13 -2.83
C PHE A 263 -19.96 4.09 -2.97
N ILE A 264 -18.81 3.59 -3.45
CA ILE A 264 -17.61 4.39 -3.74
C ILE A 264 -17.87 5.29 -4.97
N LEU A 265 -18.42 4.73 -6.05
CA LEU A 265 -18.77 5.49 -7.26
C LEU A 265 -19.79 6.61 -6.95
N GLU A 266 -20.75 6.33 -6.06
CA GLU A 266 -21.78 7.26 -5.62
C GLU A 266 -21.22 8.35 -4.68
N GLY A 267 -20.23 7.99 -3.85
CA GLY A 267 -19.60 8.89 -2.89
C GLY A 267 -18.43 9.70 -3.45
N ALA A 268 -17.96 9.40 -4.66
CA ALA A 268 -16.77 10.02 -5.26
C ALA A 268 -17.13 10.83 -6.53
N PRO A 269 -17.63 12.07 -6.40
CA PRO A 269 -18.15 12.84 -7.54
C PRO A 269 -17.08 13.18 -8.60
N SER A 270 -15.80 13.23 -8.22
CA SER A 270 -14.69 13.56 -9.12
C SER A 270 -13.99 12.34 -9.72
N LEU A 271 -14.46 11.12 -9.42
CA LEU A 271 -13.78 9.89 -9.82
C LEU A 271 -13.77 9.73 -11.34
N GLU A 272 -12.59 9.51 -11.90
CA GLU A 272 -12.38 9.40 -13.35
C GLU A 272 -12.08 7.97 -13.78
N ASN A 273 -11.30 7.25 -12.97
CA ASN A 273 -10.84 5.90 -13.29
C ASN A 273 -11.19 4.94 -12.16
N PHE A 274 -11.85 3.84 -12.52
CA PHE A 274 -12.22 2.80 -11.59
C PHE A 274 -11.64 1.46 -12.01
N TYR A 275 -10.80 0.89 -11.15
CA TYR A 275 -10.08 -0.35 -11.41
C TYR A 275 -10.55 -1.42 -10.43
N LEU A 276 -10.95 -2.56 -10.98
CA LEU A 276 -11.37 -3.73 -10.25
C LEU A 276 -10.48 -4.90 -10.65
N SER A 277 -10.04 -5.69 -9.67
CA SER A 277 -9.41 -6.98 -9.92
C SER A 277 -10.12 -8.04 -9.13
N ARG A 278 -10.65 -9.03 -9.84
CA ARG A 278 -11.19 -10.26 -9.28
C ARG A 278 -10.17 -11.37 -9.42
N HIS A 279 -10.18 -12.29 -8.47
CA HIS A 279 -9.24 -13.40 -8.48
C HIS A 279 -9.86 -14.64 -7.85
N SER A 280 -9.72 -15.80 -8.50
CA SER A 280 -10.32 -17.06 -8.02
C SER A 280 -9.42 -17.86 -7.08
N CYS A 281 -8.08 -17.72 -7.15
CA CYS A 281 -7.20 -18.40 -6.19
C CYS A 281 -7.45 -17.90 -4.75
N GLU A 282 -7.37 -18.82 -3.80
CA GLU A 282 -7.46 -18.53 -2.38
C GLU A 282 -6.08 -18.12 -1.87
N LEU A 283 -5.71 -16.87 -2.18
CA LEU A 283 -4.44 -16.30 -1.75
C LEU A 283 -4.44 -16.18 -0.23
N SER A 284 -3.31 -16.54 0.40
CA SER A 284 -3.01 -16.23 1.81
C SER A 284 -4.03 -16.75 2.82
N LYS A 285 -4.72 -17.87 2.55
CA LYS A 285 -5.59 -18.50 3.56
C LYS A 285 -4.75 -19.07 4.71
N THR A 286 -5.07 -18.64 5.91
CA THR A 286 -4.57 -19.16 7.19
C THR A 286 -5.73 -19.70 8.02
N GLU A 287 -5.42 -20.36 9.14
CA GLU A 287 -6.46 -20.85 10.07
C GLU A 287 -7.34 -19.72 10.61
N ASP A 288 -6.74 -18.53 10.80
CA ASP A 288 -7.44 -17.35 11.33
C ASP A 288 -8.16 -16.52 10.26
N SER A 289 -8.09 -16.89 8.98
CA SER A 289 -8.73 -16.13 7.90
C SER A 289 -10.25 -16.10 8.04
N ALA A 290 -10.86 -14.94 7.82
CA ALA A 290 -12.30 -14.80 7.82
C ALA A 290 -12.95 -15.61 6.68
N GLU A 291 -14.15 -16.13 6.95
CA GLU A 291 -14.96 -16.74 5.90
C GLU A 291 -15.39 -15.69 4.86
N LYS A 292 -15.37 -16.10 3.59
CA LYS A 292 -15.82 -15.24 2.49
C LYS A 292 -17.32 -15.06 2.55
N THR A 293 -17.77 -13.85 2.85
CA THR A 293 -19.18 -13.47 2.88
C THR A 293 -19.47 -12.43 1.82
N ASN A 294 -20.64 -12.53 1.19
CA ASN A 294 -21.08 -11.51 0.24
C ASN A 294 -21.45 -10.22 0.98
N VAL A 295 -21.04 -9.09 0.41
CA VAL A 295 -21.44 -7.77 0.88
C VAL A 295 -22.68 -7.35 0.11
N LEU A 296 -23.78 -7.12 0.85
CA LEU A 296 -25.03 -6.65 0.28
C LEU A 296 -25.02 -5.12 0.20
N TRP A 297 -25.40 -4.59 -0.96
CA TRP A 297 -25.61 -3.17 -1.16
C TRP A 297 -26.62 -2.98 -2.28
N GLU A 298 -27.59 -2.08 -2.06
CA GLU A 298 -28.56 -1.69 -3.07
C GLU A 298 -28.16 -0.33 -3.63
N PRO A 299 -27.62 -0.27 -4.87
CA PRO A 299 -27.18 0.98 -5.46
C PRO A 299 -28.37 1.91 -5.72
N SER A 300 -28.22 3.20 -5.41
CA SER A 300 -29.33 4.16 -5.57
C SER A 300 -29.81 4.23 -7.02
N GLU A 301 -31.11 4.05 -7.26
CA GLU A 301 -31.69 3.87 -8.61
C GLU A 301 -31.35 5.01 -9.59
N ASN A 302 -31.20 6.22 -9.08
CA ASN A 302 -30.99 7.45 -9.86
C ASN A 302 -29.55 7.99 -9.84
N SER A 303 -28.59 7.21 -9.33
CA SER A 303 -27.19 7.60 -9.30
C SER A 303 -26.62 7.81 -10.69
N ARG A 304 -25.86 8.90 -10.86
CA ARG A 304 -25.11 9.20 -12.10
C ARG A 304 -23.64 9.41 -11.79
N TYR A 305 -22.78 8.71 -12.50
CA TYR A 305 -21.33 8.82 -12.37
C TYR A 305 -20.83 9.83 -13.40
N LEU A 306 -20.87 11.10 -13.02
CA LEU A 306 -20.75 12.23 -13.95
C LEU A 306 -19.34 12.39 -14.54
N ASN A 307 -18.31 11.87 -13.88
CA ASN A 307 -16.91 12.04 -14.27
C ASN A 307 -16.19 10.74 -14.61
N LEU A 308 -16.84 9.58 -14.46
CA LEU A 308 -16.22 8.28 -14.71
C LEU A 308 -15.96 8.10 -16.21
N LYS A 309 -14.69 8.02 -16.59
CA LYS A 309 -14.20 7.90 -17.97
C LYS A 309 -13.70 6.50 -18.30
N LEU A 310 -13.15 5.80 -17.31
CA LEU A 310 -12.51 4.50 -17.47
C LEU A 310 -13.00 3.50 -16.42
N LEU A 311 -13.44 2.33 -16.88
CA LEU A 311 -13.62 1.14 -16.06
C LEU A 311 -12.63 0.07 -16.52
N VAL A 312 -11.78 -0.42 -15.62
CA VAL A 312 -10.92 -1.59 -15.87
C VAL A 312 -11.35 -2.70 -14.94
N MET A 313 -11.59 -3.89 -15.49
CA MET A 313 -11.89 -5.10 -14.73
C MET A 313 -10.94 -6.21 -15.14
N LYS A 314 -10.04 -6.59 -14.23
CA LYS A 314 -9.23 -7.80 -14.32
C LYS A 314 -9.96 -8.97 -13.66
N GLY A 315 -9.73 -10.17 -14.18
CA GLY A 315 -10.48 -11.36 -13.77
C GLY A 315 -11.94 -11.33 -14.22
N PHE A 316 -12.16 -10.79 -15.43
CA PHE A 316 -13.47 -10.82 -16.05
C PHE A 316 -13.84 -12.25 -16.47
N LYS A 317 -15.09 -12.63 -16.21
CA LYS A 317 -15.71 -13.90 -16.63
C LYS A 317 -17.11 -13.59 -17.13
N GLU A 318 -17.57 -14.29 -18.17
CA GLU A 318 -18.92 -14.15 -18.75
C GLU A 318 -19.97 -14.75 -17.81
N GLU A 319 -20.16 -14.11 -16.66
CA GLU A 319 -21.13 -14.44 -15.63
C GLU A 319 -22.23 -13.38 -15.63
N GLU A 320 -23.49 -13.79 -15.50
CA GLU A 320 -24.65 -12.87 -15.53
C GLU A 320 -24.48 -11.70 -14.54
N LYS A 321 -24.05 -11.97 -13.30
CA LYS A 321 -23.82 -10.93 -12.28
C LYS A 321 -22.76 -9.90 -12.70
N VAL A 322 -21.69 -10.34 -13.37
CA VAL A 322 -20.58 -9.46 -13.79
C VAL A 322 -21.02 -8.64 -15.01
N MET A 323 -21.70 -9.28 -15.96
CA MET A 323 -22.28 -8.61 -17.13
C MET A 323 -23.29 -7.54 -16.70
N ASN A 324 -24.18 -7.86 -15.76
CA ASN A 324 -25.16 -6.92 -15.22
C ASN A 324 -24.49 -5.75 -14.50
N TYR A 325 -23.43 -6.02 -13.73
CA TYR A 325 -22.63 -4.97 -13.08
C TYR A 325 -22.02 -4.01 -14.11
N VAL A 326 -21.34 -4.52 -15.14
CA VAL A 326 -20.73 -3.68 -16.19
C VAL A 326 -21.79 -2.87 -16.93
N ARG A 327 -22.93 -3.48 -17.28
CA ARG A 327 -24.05 -2.78 -17.91
C ARG A 327 -24.64 -1.69 -17.02
N LEU A 328 -24.71 -1.91 -15.72
CA LEU A 328 -25.20 -0.92 -14.75
C LEU A 328 -24.25 0.28 -14.67
N VAL A 329 -22.93 0.05 -14.65
CA VAL A 329 -21.94 1.13 -14.75
C VAL A 329 -22.07 1.89 -16.07
N MET A 330 -22.20 1.19 -17.20
CA MET A 330 -22.41 1.80 -18.52
C MET A 330 -23.67 2.68 -18.57
N ALA A 331 -24.75 2.26 -17.93
CA ALA A 331 -26.00 3.00 -17.91
C ALA A 331 -25.92 4.27 -17.05
N ARG A 332 -25.10 4.26 -15.99
CA ARG A 332 -24.99 5.35 -15.01
C ARG A 332 -23.85 6.33 -15.29
N ALA A 333 -22.80 5.90 -15.98
CA ALA A 333 -21.64 6.71 -16.31
C ALA A 333 -21.85 7.49 -17.61
N VAL A 334 -22.10 8.79 -17.48
CA VAL A 334 -22.55 9.65 -18.60
C VAL A 334 -21.42 9.94 -19.60
N VAL A 335 -20.16 9.97 -19.12
CA VAL A 335 -18.96 10.33 -19.90
C VAL A 335 -17.98 9.15 -20.02
N LEU A 336 -18.50 7.92 -19.89
CA LEU A 336 -17.68 6.72 -19.97
C LEU A 336 -17.10 6.59 -21.39
N ASN A 337 -15.78 6.63 -21.48
CA ASN A 337 -15.07 6.60 -22.75
C ASN A 337 -14.55 5.19 -23.06
N ARG A 338 -14.10 4.46 -22.04
CA ARG A 338 -13.39 3.19 -22.23
C ARG A 338 -13.70 2.19 -21.12
N ILE A 339 -13.85 0.93 -21.53
CA ILE A 339 -14.00 -0.23 -20.67
C ILE A 339 -12.96 -1.26 -21.08
N GLU A 340 -12.18 -1.74 -20.12
CA GLU A 340 -11.20 -2.80 -20.31
C GLU A 340 -11.60 -4.02 -19.49
N LEU A 341 -11.85 -5.13 -20.16
CA LEU A 341 -12.16 -6.41 -19.54
C LEU A 341 -10.99 -7.35 -19.82
N CYS A 342 -10.25 -7.71 -18.78
CA CYS A 342 -9.00 -8.45 -18.90
C CYS A 342 -9.04 -9.74 -18.06
N ASP A 343 -8.16 -10.67 -18.42
CA ASP A 343 -7.84 -11.87 -17.65
C ASP A 343 -7.44 -11.56 -16.21
N GLU A 344 -7.46 -12.60 -15.36
CA GLU A 344 -6.88 -12.54 -14.02
C GLU A 344 -5.37 -12.22 -14.13
N ASP A 345 -4.85 -11.37 -13.24
CA ASP A 345 -3.40 -11.16 -13.15
C ASP A 345 -2.71 -12.49 -12.80
N PRO A 346 -1.56 -12.81 -13.40
CA PRO A 346 -0.83 -14.02 -13.07
C PRO A 346 -0.43 -13.99 -11.59
N CYS A 347 -0.74 -15.04 -10.84
CA CYS A 347 -0.32 -15.16 -9.45
C CYS A 347 0.49 -16.44 -9.20
N ASN A 348 1.49 -16.32 -8.32
CA ASN A 348 2.39 -17.41 -7.97
C ASN A 348 1.63 -18.61 -7.37
N GLY A 349 0.54 -18.34 -6.63
CA GLY A 349 -0.34 -19.37 -6.07
C GLY A 349 -1.01 -20.23 -7.15
N CYS A 350 -1.58 -19.61 -8.20
CA CYS A 350 -2.15 -20.36 -9.31
C CYS A 350 -1.06 -21.11 -10.10
N SER A 351 0.13 -20.52 -10.28
CA SER A 351 1.24 -21.18 -11.00
C SER A 351 1.80 -22.42 -10.28
N ALA A 352 1.74 -22.46 -8.94
CA ALA A 352 2.26 -23.57 -8.13
C ALA A 352 1.32 -24.80 -8.09
N ILE A 353 0.03 -24.61 -8.39
CA ILE A 353 -1.00 -25.66 -8.26
C ILE A 353 -1.22 -26.41 -9.61
N ASN A 354 -0.46 -26.12 -10.67
CA ASN A 354 -0.70 -26.65 -12.03
C ASN A 354 -2.14 -26.42 -12.56
N HIS A 355 -2.88 -25.49 -11.94
CA HIS A 355 -4.00 -24.86 -12.60
C HIS A 355 -3.42 -23.66 -13.33
N GLU A 356 -3.15 -23.78 -14.62
CA GLU A 356 -3.14 -22.56 -15.44
C GLU A 356 -4.41 -21.81 -15.06
N PRO A 357 -4.33 -20.55 -14.56
CA PRO A 357 -5.54 -19.77 -14.32
C PRO A 357 -6.34 -19.86 -15.62
N PRO A 358 -7.65 -20.18 -15.57
CA PRO A 358 -8.43 -20.36 -16.78
C PRO A 358 -8.27 -19.09 -17.59
N ARG A 359 -7.40 -19.16 -18.60
CA ARG A 359 -7.12 -18.01 -19.46
C ARG A 359 -8.46 -17.68 -20.07
N PHE A 360 -8.79 -16.41 -20.11
CA PHE A 360 -9.94 -15.94 -20.83
C PHE A 360 -9.56 -16.01 -22.32
N MET A 361 -9.36 -17.23 -22.82
CA MET A 361 -9.12 -17.56 -24.22
C MET A 361 -10.47 -17.49 -24.92
N VAL A 362 -11.00 -16.29 -24.98
CA VAL A 362 -12.23 -15.96 -25.67
C VAL A 362 -11.80 -15.69 -27.10
N ASP A 363 -12.14 -16.62 -28.00
CA ASP A 363 -11.95 -16.40 -29.43
C ASP A 363 -12.64 -15.08 -29.87
N GLU A 364 -12.23 -14.50 -30.98
CA GLU A 364 -12.78 -13.21 -31.44
C GLU A 364 -14.31 -13.22 -31.60
N ALA A 365 -14.93 -14.37 -31.92
CA ALA A 365 -16.38 -14.45 -31.99
C ALA A 365 -17.01 -14.39 -30.59
N SER A 366 -16.38 -15.00 -29.60
CA SER A 366 -16.79 -14.91 -28.20
C SER A 366 -16.62 -13.48 -27.66
N LYS A 367 -15.52 -12.78 -28.01
CA LYS A 367 -15.32 -11.36 -27.64
C LYS A 367 -16.40 -10.49 -28.27
N GLN A 368 -16.73 -10.75 -29.54
CA GLN A 368 -17.79 -10.06 -30.25
C GLN A 368 -19.17 -10.27 -29.60
N ARG A 369 -19.52 -11.50 -29.22
CA ARG A 369 -20.78 -11.79 -28.52
C ARG A 369 -20.89 -11.04 -27.19
N ILE A 370 -19.80 -10.96 -26.41
CA ILE A 370 -19.78 -10.23 -25.14
C ILE A 370 -20.01 -8.74 -25.37
N ARG A 371 -19.36 -8.13 -26.36
CA ARG A 371 -19.60 -6.73 -26.74
C ARG A 371 -21.06 -6.49 -27.12
N GLU A 372 -21.65 -7.38 -27.92
CA GLU A 372 -23.07 -7.30 -28.32
C GLU A 372 -23.99 -7.40 -27.10
N GLN A 373 -23.73 -8.34 -26.19
CA GLN A 373 -24.52 -8.48 -24.95
C GLN A 373 -24.41 -7.26 -24.04
N LEU A 374 -23.24 -6.63 -23.91
CA LEU A 374 -23.05 -5.43 -23.09
C LEU A 374 -23.72 -4.20 -23.70
N THR A 375 -23.65 -4.07 -25.03
CA THR A 375 -24.20 -2.91 -25.75
C THR A 375 -25.68 -3.04 -26.09
N HIS A 376 -26.25 -4.25 -26.03
CA HIS A 376 -27.66 -4.48 -26.34
C HIS A 376 -28.60 -3.63 -25.47
N GLY A 377 -29.26 -2.66 -26.09
CA GLY A 377 -30.17 -1.74 -25.40
C GLY A 377 -29.49 -0.66 -24.56
N SER A 378 -28.16 -0.51 -24.69
CA SER A 378 -27.38 0.57 -24.07
C SER A 378 -27.27 1.76 -25.03
N SER A 379 -27.28 2.97 -24.49
CA SER A 379 -26.95 4.21 -25.21
C SER A 379 -25.48 4.62 -25.06
N SER A 380 -24.69 3.85 -24.30
CA SER A 380 -23.27 4.13 -24.07
C SER A 380 -22.46 3.94 -25.34
N SER A 381 -21.60 4.92 -25.66
CA SER A 381 -20.65 4.86 -26.78
C SER A 381 -19.24 4.47 -26.34
N ALA A 382 -19.08 3.93 -25.13
CA ALA A 382 -17.77 3.57 -24.59
C ALA A 382 -17.09 2.49 -25.45
N GLU A 383 -15.79 2.65 -25.69
CA GLU A 383 -14.96 1.63 -26.33
C GLU A 383 -14.78 0.44 -25.38
N ILE A 384 -15.13 -0.77 -25.84
CA ILE A 384 -15.02 -2.00 -25.04
C ILE A 384 -13.85 -2.86 -25.56
N ILE A 385 -12.76 -2.88 -24.80
CA ILE A 385 -11.58 -3.68 -25.05
C ILE A 385 -11.66 -4.96 -24.21
N ILE A 386 -11.44 -6.10 -24.85
CA ILE A 386 -11.50 -7.43 -24.21
C ILE A 386 -10.16 -8.13 -24.46
N GLY A 387 -9.46 -8.46 -23.36
CA GLY A 387 -8.17 -9.15 -23.29
C GLY A 387 -8.15 -10.46 -24.06
#